data_AF-A0A1I7ECF1-F1
#
_entry.id   AF-A0A1I7ECF1-F1
#
_cell.length_a   1.000
_cell.length_b   1.000
_cell.length_c   1.000
_cell.angle_alpha   90.00
_cell.angle_beta   90.00
_cell.angle_gamma   90.00
#
_symmetry.space_group_name_H-M   'P 1'
#
loop_
_entity.id
_entity.type
_entity.pdbx_description
1 polymer ?
#
loop_
_entity_poly.entity_id
_entity_poly.type
_entity_poly.pdbx_seq_one_letter_code
_entity_poly.pdbx_strand_id
1 'polypeptide(L)'
;MAPDLRWREWILCVEAVIFAAAKPVSREVLARIVGKTCKLDLIIDDIREELRGRAYELVSIAGGWLHWTTKQFGDVIRTARRRLNQAWR
;
A
#
# COMPACT_ATOMS: atom_id res chain seq x y z
N MET A 1 -14.04 -14.35 -16.29
CA MET A 1 -14.33 -12.97 -15.85
C MET A 1 -13.83 -12.00 -16.91
N ALA A 2 -14.58 -10.94 -17.22
CA ALA A 2 -14.15 -9.94 -18.20
C ALA A 2 -12.81 -9.29 -17.78
N PRO A 3 -11.95 -8.90 -18.73
CA PRO A 3 -10.61 -8.35 -18.43
C PRO A 3 -10.62 -7.17 -17.45
N ASP A 4 -11.58 -6.25 -17.60
CA ASP A 4 -11.65 -5.03 -16.76
C ASP A 4 -12.06 -5.33 -15.31
N LEU A 5 -12.94 -6.31 -15.12
CA LEU A 5 -13.34 -6.73 -13.77
C LEU A 5 -12.14 -7.39 -13.05
N ARG A 6 -11.30 -8.11 -13.81
CA ARG A 6 -10.09 -8.77 -13.27
C ARG A 6 -9.04 -7.75 -12.86
N TRP A 7 -8.89 -6.67 -13.63
CA TRP A 7 -7.98 -5.60 -13.30
C TRP A 7 -8.32 -4.96 -11.95
N ARG A 8 -9.60 -4.62 -11.76
CA ARG A 8 -10.08 -4.01 -10.52
C ARG A 8 -9.92 -4.93 -9.31
N GLU A 9 -10.21 -6.22 -9.47
CA GLU A 9 -9.95 -7.22 -8.42
C GLU A 9 -8.46 -7.28 -8.06
N TRP A 10 -7.57 -7.25 -9.05
CA TRP A 10 -6.14 -7.28 -8.81
C TRP A 10 -5.63 -6.04 -8.07
N ILE A 11 -6.13 -4.85 -8.42
CA ILE A 11 -5.87 -3.61 -7.67
C ILE A 11 -6.23 -3.82 -6.19
N LEU A 12 -7.48 -4.23 -5.92
CA LEU A 12 -7.97 -4.44 -4.55
C LEU A 12 -7.15 -5.47 -3.78
N CYS A 13 -6.80 -6.61 -4.41
CA CYS A 13 -6.00 -7.64 -3.75
C CYS A 13 -4.56 -7.17 -3.45
N VAL A 14 -3.91 -6.49 -4.40
CA VAL A 14 -2.54 -5.98 -4.22
C VAL A 14 -2.52 -4.90 -3.13
N GLU A 15 -3.43 -3.94 -3.18
CA GLU A 15 -3.54 -2.89 -2.16
C GLU A 15 -3.77 -3.50 -0.77
N ALA A 16 -4.71 -4.44 -0.64
CA ALA A 16 -5.03 -5.08 0.63
C ALA A 16 -3.81 -5.82 1.24
N VAL A 17 -3.02 -6.50 0.40
CA VAL A 17 -1.81 -7.19 0.88
C VAL A 17 -0.75 -6.19 1.35
N ILE A 18 -0.54 -5.09 0.63
CA ILE A 18 0.42 -4.07 1.04
C ILE A 18 -0.06 -3.33 2.29
N PHE A 19 -1.36 -3.07 2.41
CA PHE A 19 -1.98 -2.46 3.59
C PHE A 19 -1.79 -3.31 4.86
N ALA A 20 -1.97 -4.62 4.74
CA ALA A 20 -1.82 -5.53 5.88
C ALA A 20 -0.35 -5.76 6.31
N ALA A 21 0.62 -5.43 5.46
CA ALA A 21 2.02 -5.76 5.70
C ALA A 21 2.73 -4.76 6.62
N ALA A 22 3.45 -5.28 7.62
CA ALA A 22 4.30 -4.47 8.50
C ALA A 22 5.68 -4.12 7.89
N LYS A 23 6.04 -4.75 6.77
CA LYS A 23 7.33 -4.60 6.06
C LYS A 23 7.07 -4.46 4.56
N PRO A 24 7.99 -3.84 3.78
CA PRO A 24 7.85 -3.75 2.35
C PRO A 24 7.59 -5.11 1.69
N VAL A 25 6.55 -5.19 0.87
CA VAL A 25 6.15 -6.41 0.16
C VAL A 25 6.89 -6.47 -1.17
N SER A 26 7.61 -7.57 -1.43
CA SER A 26 8.42 -7.69 -2.65
C SER A 26 7.56 -7.94 -3.90
N ARG A 27 8.14 -7.66 -5.07
CA ARG A 27 7.50 -7.95 -6.37
C ARG A 27 7.12 -9.42 -6.51
N GLU A 28 7.98 -10.32 -6.06
CA GLU A 28 7.76 -11.76 -6.17
C GLU A 28 6.52 -12.20 -5.38
N VAL A 29 6.26 -11.59 -4.24
CA VAL A 29 5.06 -11.85 -3.44
C VAL A 29 3.82 -11.34 -4.18
N LEU A 30 3.84 -10.10 -4.66
CA LEU A 30 2.70 -9.51 -5.36
C LEU A 30 2.39 -10.22 -6.69
N ALA A 31 3.42 -10.64 -7.43
CA ALA A 31 3.26 -11.39 -8.68
C ALA A 31 2.60 -12.77 -8.49
N ARG A 32 2.64 -13.37 -7.28
CA ARG A 32 1.90 -14.61 -6.99
C ARG A 32 0.39 -14.39 -6.87
N ILE A 33 -0.04 -13.15 -6.57
CA ILE A 33 -1.45 -12.78 -6.44
C ILE A 33 -2.08 -12.57 -7.82
N VAL A 34 -1.37 -11.81 -8.67
CA VAL A 34 -1.90 -11.37 -9.97
C VAL A 34 -1.41 -12.23 -11.15
N GLY A 35 -0.48 -13.16 -10.90
CA GLY A 35 0.15 -14.00 -11.91
C GLY A 35 1.40 -13.35 -12.52
N LYS A 36 2.38 -14.18 -12.90
CA LYS A 36 3.72 -13.75 -13.36
C LYS A 36 3.73 -12.92 -14.64
N THR A 37 2.70 -13.03 -15.47
CA THR A 37 2.57 -12.30 -16.74
C THR A 37 1.85 -10.96 -16.59
N CYS A 38 1.29 -10.68 -15.41
CA CYS A 38 0.64 -9.41 -15.13
C CYS A 38 1.67 -8.27 -15.10
N LYS A 39 1.29 -7.13 -15.68
CA LYS A 39 2.06 -5.88 -15.60
C LYS A 39 1.84 -5.25 -14.23
N LEU A 40 2.51 -5.79 -13.21
CA LEU A 40 2.37 -5.33 -11.81
C LEU A 40 2.62 -3.83 -11.66
N ASP A 41 3.55 -3.26 -12.43
CA ASP A 41 3.84 -1.82 -12.37
C ASP A 41 2.62 -0.95 -12.69
N LEU A 42 1.78 -1.36 -13.64
CA LEU A 42 0.56 -0.62 -13.98
C LEU A 42 -0.48 -0.70 -12.85
N ILE A 43 -0.57 -1.84 -12.15
CA ILE A 43 -1.43 -1.95 -10.96
C ILE A 43 -0.94 -1.01 -9.86
N ILE A 44 0.37 -0.98 -9.63
CA ILE A 44 0.99 -0.11 -8.62
C ILE A 44 0.76 1.37 -8.97
N ASP A 45 0.86 1.73 -10.25
CA ASP A 45 0.61 3.09 -10.70
C ASP A 45 -0.85 3.50 -10.55
N ASP A 46 -1.80 2.60 -10.86
CA ASP A 46 -3.23 2.84 -10.63
C ASP A 46 -3.54 3.02 -9.13
N ILE A 47 -2.99 2.17 -8.25
CA ILE A 47 -3.13 2.34 -6.78
C ILE A 47 -2.57 3.70 -6.34
N ARG A 48 -1.40 4.11 -6.86
CA ARG A 48 -0.82 5.41 -6.52
C ARG A 48 -1.69 6.57 -6.95
N GLU A 49 -2.32 6.47 -8.12
CA GLU A 49 -3.26 7.49 -8.60
C GLU A 49 -4.50 7.56 -7.69
N GLU A 50 -5.08 6.42 -7.31
CA GLU A 50 -6.21 6.36 -6.39
C GLU A 50 -5.88 6.92 -4.99
N LEU A 51 -4.62 6.78 -4.57
CA LEU A 51 -4.11 7.30 -3.29
C LEU A 51 -3.68 8.77 -3.34
N ARG A 52 -3.68 9.40 -4.51
CA ARG A 52 -3.27 10.81 -4.64
C ARG A 52 -4.12 11.71 -3.75
N GLY A 53 -3.45 12.48 -2.89
CA GLY A 53 -4.11 13.40 -1.94
C GLY A 53 -4.67 12.74 -0.67
N ARG A 54 -4.51 11.42 -0.49
CA ARG A 54 -4.85 10.72 0.76
C ARG A 54 -3.81 10.99 1.85
N ALA A 55 -4.12 10.54 3.06
CA ALA A 55 -3.24 10.69 4.22
C ALA A 55 -1.98 9.80 4.20
N TYR A 56 -1.92 8.87 3.25
CA TYR A 56 -0.85 7.93 3.03
C TYR A 56 -0.68 7.69 1.54
N GLU A 57 0.51 7.22 1.19
CA GLU A 57 0.95 6.95 -0.18
C GLU A 57 1.61 5.58 -0.25
N LEU A 58 1.77 5.07 -1.47
CA LEU A 58 2.49 3.83 -1.74
C LEU A 58 3.95 4.12 -2.10
N VAL A 59 4.87 3.82 -1.20
CA VAL A 59 6.31 4.04 -1.40
C VAL A 59 7.03 2.77 -1.82
N SER A 60 8.09 2.92 -2.61
CA SER A 60 9.02 1.82 -2.93
C SER A 60 10.25 1.90 -2.03
N ILE A 61 10.56 0.82 -1.32
CA ILE A 61 11.70 0.71 -0.40
C ILE A 61 12.38 -0.63 -0.67
N ALA A 62 13.66 -0.59 -1.02
CA ALA A 62 14.50 -1.78 -1.27
C ALA A 62 13.86 -2.80 -2.24
N GLY A 63 13.14 -2.32 -3.26
CA GLY A 63 12.48 -3.18 -4.26
C GLY A 63 11.14 -3.77 -3.85
N GLY A 64 10.60 -3.38 -2.69
CA GLY A 64 9.24 -3.71 -2.25
C GLY A 64 8.39 -2.46 -2.04
N TRP A 65 7.09 -2.67 -1.81
CA TRP A 65 6.12 -1.59 -1.59
C TRP A 65 5.51 -1.62 -0.19
N LEU A 66 5.24 -0.44 0.36
CA LEU A 66 4.62 -0.27 1.68
C LEU A 66 3.72 0.97 1.67
N HIS A 67 2.64 0.93 2.46
CA HIS A 67 1.89 2.12 2.79
C HIS A 67 2.67 3.01 3.75
N TRP A 68 2.81 4.28 3.41
CA TRP A 68 3.51 5.25 4.24
C TRP A 68 2.67 6.51 4.43
N THR A 69 2.61 7.02 5.65
CA THR A 69 1.93 8.28 5.94
C THR A 69 2.69 9.45 5.32
N THR A 70 1.99 10.35 4.64
CA THR A 70 2.65 11.51 4.02
C THR A 70 3.22 12.44 5.10
N LYS A 71 4.31 13.15 4.76
CA LYS A 71 5.07 13.98 5.74
C LYS A 71 4.21 15.01 6.47
N GLN A 72 3.16 15.52 5.82
CA GLN A 72 2.25 16.53 6.39
C GLN A 72 1.54 16.06 7.67
N PHE A 73 1.36 14.75 7.86
CA PHE A 73 0.73 14.19 9.06
C PHE A 73 1.72 13.79 10.16
N GLY A 74 3.03 14.02 9.96
CA GLY A 74 4.06 13.57 10.89
C GLY A 74 3.89 14.10 12.32
N ASP A 75 3.52 15.38 12.48
CA ASP A 75 3.30 15.98 13.80
C ASP A 75 2.08 15.42 14.51
N VAL A 76 0.97 15.23 13.78
CA VAL A 76 -0.27 14.65 14.32
C VAL A 76 -0.01 13.22 14.80
N ILE A 77 0.68 12.41 13.99
CA ILE A 77 1.03 11.02 14.33
C ILE A 77 1.94 10.95 15.56
N ARG A 78 3.00 11.79 15.61
CA ARG A 78 3.91 11.85 16.78
C ARG A 78 3.17 12.25 18.05
N THR A 79 2.24 13.20 17.95
CA THR A 79 1.43 13.65 19.09
C THR A 79 0.48 12.55 19.57
N ALA A 80 -0.21 11.88 18.65
CA ALA A 80 -1.10 10.76 18.97
C ALA A 80 -0.34 9.60 19.65
N ARG A 81 0.84 9.23 19.13
CA ARG A 81 1.65 8.13 19.68
C ARG A 81 2.07 8.38 21.14
N ARG A 82 2.35 9.63 21.51
CA ARG A 82 2.64 9.99 22.91
C ARG A 82 1.45 9.75 23.83
N ARG A 83 0.23 10.06 23.37
CA ARG A 83 -1.01 9.89 24.14
C ARG A 83 -1.46 8.44 24.24
N LEU A 84 -1.35 7.68 23.14
CA LEU A 84 -1.66 6.25 23.15
C LEU A 84 -0.76 5.50 24.15
N ASN A 85 0.54 5.80 24.21
CA ASN A 85 1.44 5.18 25.18
C ASN A 85 1.17 5.56 26.66
N GLN A 86 0.32 6.56 26.93
CA GLN A 86 -0.12 6.93 28.29
C GLN A 86 -1.44 6.27 28.69
N ALA A 87 -2.27 5.89 27.70
CA ALA A 87 -3.58 5.28 27.93
C ALA A 87 -3.52 3.75 28.14
N TRP A 88 -2.38 3.12 27.84
CA TRP A 88 -2.13 1.68 28.07
C TRP A 88 -1.07 1.48 29.16
N ARG A 89 -1.27 2.14 30.31
CA ARG A 89 -0.51 1.93 31.54
C ARG A 89 -1.44 1.54 32.67
#